data_AF-A0A2U2DMX9-F1
#
_entry.id   AF-A0A2U2DMX9-F1
#
_cell.length_a   1.000
_cell.length_b   1.000
_cell.length_c   1.000
_cell.angle_alpha   90.00
_cell.angle_beta   90.00
_cell.angle_gamma   90.00
#
_symmetry.space_group_name_H-M   'P 1'
#
loop_
_entity.id
_entity.type
_entity.pdbx_description
1 polymer ?
#
loop_
_entity_poly.entity_id
_entity_poly.type
_entity_poly.pdbx_seq_one_letter_code
_entity_poly.pdbx_strand_id
1 'polypeptide(L)' 'MTTQAKQAGMRIPKWIWAALVVAVFCGANAHLVYVAITSQPQCLDHLKERGDEPGAFRAASPSC' A
#
# COMPACT_ATOMS: atom_id res chain seq x y z
N MET A 1 52.92 10.57 -10.48
CA MET A 1 51.62 11.08 -10.91
C MET A 1 50.59 10.62 -9.90
N THR A 2 50.31 11.44 -8.89
CA THR A 2 49.34 11.12 -7.84
C THR A 2 47.96 11.53 -8.32
N THR A 3 47.11 10.54 -8.60
CA THR A 3 45.71 10.76 -8.95
C THR A 3 44.98 11.26 -7.70
N GLN A 4 44.92 12.58 -7.55
CA GLN A 4 43.96 13.24 -6.67
C GLN A 4 42.56 12.93 -7.19
N ALA A 5 42.00 11.80 -6.77
CA ALA A 5 40.57 11.56 -6.88
C ALA A 5 39.90 12.65 -6.04
N LYS A 6 39.48 13.71 -6.73
CA LYS A 6 38.72 14.82 -6.17
C LYS A 6 37.58 14.21 -5.37
N GLN A 7 37.73 14.15 -4.04
CA GLN A 7 36.62 14.03 -3.11
C GLN A 7 35.82 15.33 -3.24
N ALA A 8 35.16 15.50 -4.39
CA ALA A 8 34.19 16.54 -4.60
C ALA A 8 33.07 16.18 -3.62
N GLY A 9 33.00 16.90 -2.50
CA GLY A 9 31.90 16.75 -1.55
C GLY A 9 30.59 16.89 -2.33
N MET A 10 29.98 15.74 -2.65
CA MET A 10 28.83 15.66 -3.53
C MET A 10 27.64 16.18 -2.74
N ARG A 11 27.42 17.48 -2.82
CA ARG A 11 26.26 18.14 -2.21
C ARG A 11 25.03 17.63 -2.96
N ILE A 12 24.26 16.76 -2.31
CA ILE A 12 22.99 16.29 -2.86
C ILE A 12 22.07 17.52 -3.01
N PRO A 13 21.67 17.90 -4.24
CA PRO A 13 20.75 19.02 -4.43
C PRO A 13 19.39 18.73 -3.78
N LYS A 14 18.75 19.76 -3.22
CA LYS A 14 17.45 19.65 -2.53
C LYS A 14 16.36 18.98 -3.39
N TRP A 15 16.43 19.13 -4.71
CA TRP A 15 15.52 18.47 -5.65
C TRP A 15 15.59 16.95 -5.63
N ILE A 16 16.75 16.35 -5.30
CA ILE A 16 16.85 14.89 -5.13
C ILE A 16 16.06 14.45 -3.91
N TRP A 17 16.12 15.20 -2.81
CA TRP A 17 15.29 14.90 -1.63
C TRP A 17 13.80 15.06 -1.93
N ALA A 18 13.41 16.12 -2.65
CA ALA A 18 12.02 16.29 -3.08
C ALA A 18 11.55 15.13 -3.97
N ALA A 19 12.37 14.73 -4.95
CA ALA A 19 12.08 13.59 -5.82
C ALA A 19 11.98 12.28 -5.04
N LEU A 20 12.84 12.06 -4.04
CA LEU A 20 12.79 10.89 -3.17
C LEU A 20 11.48 10.83 -2.39
N VAL A 21 11.06 11.95 -1.78
CA VAL A 21 9.79 12.02 -1.03
C VAL A 21 8.61 11.72 -1.94
N VAL A 22 8.57 12.32 -3.14
CA VAL A 22 7.51 12.07 -4.13
C VAL A 22 7.51 10.62 -4.57
N ALA A 23 8.67 10.03 -4.86
CA ALA A 23 8.79 8.64 -5.28
C ALA A 23 8.30 7.67 -4.20
N VAL A 24 8.69 7.90 -2.93
CA VAL A 24 8.22 7.10 -1.80
C VAL A 24 6.72 7.22 -1.62
N PHE A 25 6.17 8.44 -1.66
CA PHE A 25 4.73 8.67 -1.55
C PHE A 25 3.96 7.95 -2.66
N CYS A 26 4.36 8.12 -3.93
CA CYS A 26 3.74 7.45 -5.06
C CYS A 26 3.84 5.92 -4.93
N GLY A 27 5.01 5.39 -4.55
CA GLY A 27 5.23 3.97 -4.36
C GLY A 27 4.35 3.37 -3.26
N ALA A 28 4.23 4.06 -2.12
CA ALA A 28 3.35 3.64 -1.02
C ALA A 28 1.89 3.59 -1.45
N ASN A 29 1.39 4.61 -2.14
CA ASN A 29 0.01 4.63 -2.63
C ASN A 29 -0.23 3.56 -3.70
N ALA A 30 0.70 3.36 -4.63
CA ALA A 30 0.62 2.30 -5.63
C ALA A 30 0.61 0.91 -4.98
N HIS A 31 1.38 0.71 -3.91
CA HIS A 31 1.37 -0.53 -3.14
C HIS A 31 0.01 -0.78 -2.46
N LEU A 32 -0.61 0.25 -1.87
CA LEU A 32 -1.95 0.13 -1.28
C LEU A 32 -3.00 -0.27 -2.33
N VAL A 33 -2.96 0.35 -3.51
CA VAL A 33 -3.84 0.01 -4.64
C VAL A 33 -3.60 -1.44 -5.10
N TYR A 34 -2.34 -1.85 -5.21
CA TYR A 34 -1.99 -3.22 -5.55
C TYR A 34 -2.55 -4.22 -4.53
N VAL A 35 -2.32 -3.98 -3.23
CA VAL A 35 -2.85 -4.85 -2.17
C VAL A 35 -4.37 -4.93 -2.24
N ALA A 36 -5.07 -3.80 -2.38
CA ALA A 36 -6.53 -3.77 -2.44
C ALA A 36 -7.13 -4.61 -3.59
N ILE A 37 -6.41 -4.73 -4.72
CA ILE A 37 -6.88 -5.50 -5.88
C ILE A 37 -6.36 -6.95 -5.88
N THR A 38 -5.17 -7.19 -5.32
CA THR A 38 -4.51 -8.50 -5.36
C THR A 38 -4.76 -9.37 -4.15
N SER A 39 -5.09 -8.78 -3.01
CA SER A 39 -5.76 -9.53 -1.96
C SER A 39 -6.97 -10.16 -2.63
N GLN A 40 -7.01 -11.50 -2.74
CA GLN A 40 -8.27 -12.21 -2.86
C GLN A 40 -8.85 -12.02 -1.48
N PRO A 41 -9.74 -11.04 -1.31
CA PRO A 41 -10.41 -10.99 -0.04
C PRO A 41 -11.26 -12.29 -0.13
N GLN A 42 -11.02 -13.20 0.79
CA GLN A 42 -11.72 -14.48 0.87
C GLN A 42 -13.23 -14.21 0.91
N CYS A 43 -13.89 -14.17 -0.25
CA CYS A 43 -15.34 -14.19 -0.39
C CYS A 43 -15.79 -15.52 0.22
N LEU A 44 -15.91 -15.56 1.54
CA LEU A 44 -16.47 -16.68 2.25
C LEU A 44 -17.91 -16.78 1.74
N ASP A 45 -18.30 -17.97 1.27
CA ASP A 45 -19.64 -18.33 0.79
C ASP A 45 -20.71 -18.29 1.90
N HIS A 46 -20.65 -17.33 2.83
CA HIS A 46 -21.67 -17.09 3.83
C HIS A 46 -22.89 -16.47 3.17
N LEU A 47 -23.68 -17.34 2.56
CA LEU A 47 -24.99 -17.72 3.08
C LEU A 47 -25.60 -16.59 3.92
N LYS A 48 -26.72 -16.08 3.42
CA LYS A 48 -27.65 -15.27 4.20
C LYS A 48 -28.20 -16.17 5.33
N GLU A 49 -27.39 -16.47 6.34
CA GLU A 49 -27.76 -17.27 7.49
C GLU A 49 -28.83 -16.44 8.22
N ARG A 50 -30.05 -16.94 8.18
CA ARG A 50 -31.14 -16.38 8.98
C ARG A 50 -30.63 -16.39 10.44
N GLY A 51 -30.73 -15.25 11.15
CA GLY A 51 -30.50 -15.27 12.59
C GLY A 51 -31.44 -16.28 13.24
N ASP A 52 -31.03 -16.85 14.38
CA ASP A 52 -31.79 -17.90 15.11
C ASP A 52 -33.25 -17.49 15.37
N GLU A 53 -33.49 -16.18 15.49
CA GLU A 53 -34.80 -15.58 15.72
C GLU A 53 -35.45 -15.01 14.43
N PRO A 54 -36.77 -15.17 14.26
CA PRO A 54 -37.53 -14.54 13.19
C PRO A 54 -37.37 -13.01 13.20
N GLY A 55 -36.83 -12.44 12.12
CA GLY A 55 -36.61 -11.00 11.98
C GLY A 55 -35.22 -10.51 12.42
N ALA A 56 -34.32 -11.41 12.87
CA ALA A 56 -32.94 -11.06 13.16
C ALA A 56 -32.05 -11.14 11.91
N PHE A 57 -31.44 -10.01 11.53
CA PHE A 57 -30.37 -9.97 10.54
C PHE A 57 -29.02 -9.98 11.27
N ARG A 58 -28.10 -10.86 10.87
CA ARG A 58 -26.71 -10.80 11.32
C ARG A 58 -25.97 -9.73 10.50
N ALA A 59 -24.99 -9.06 11.11
CA ALA A 59 -24.14 -8.10 10.40
C ALA A 59 -23.49 -8.78 9.19
N ALA A 60 -23.46 -8.10 8.05
CA ALA A 60 -22.79 -8.62 6.87
C ALA A 60 -21.30 -8.82 7.19
N SER A 61 -20.82 -10.07 7.10
CA SER A 61 -19.39 -10.31 7.00
C SER A 61 -18.88 -9.66 5.71
N PRO A 62 -17.63 -9.15 5.70
CA PRO A 62 -17.03 -8.58 4.50
C PRO A 62 -17.18 -9.59 3.35
N SER A 63 -17.81 -9.14 2.26
CA SER A 63 -18.24 -9.95 1.11
C SER A 63 -17.10 -10.32 0.16
N CYS A 64 -15.90 -10.10 0.63
CA CYS A 64 -14.63 -10.14 -0.04
C CYS A 64 -13.70 -10.30 1.15
#